data_AF-A0A7K3ZQQ0-F1
#
_entry.id   AF-A0A7K3ZQQ0-F1
#
_cell.length_a   1.000
_cell.length_b   1.000
_cell.length_c   1.000
_cell.angle_alpha   90.00
_cell.angle_beta   90.00
_cell.angle_gamma   90.00
#
_symmetry.space_group_name_H-M   'P 1'
#
loop_
_entity.id
_entity.type
_entity.pdbx_description
1 polymer ?
#
loop_
_entity_poly.entity_id
_entity_poly.type
_entity_poly.pdbx_seq_one_letter_code
_entity_poly.pdbx_strand_id
1 'polypeptide(L)'
;MHEVSDKMIDTVYLHLEFQTKSGILSINLPFVCDQCGVCCKLEDFLTAGPVKVNPADNPQLTAKLKEIYEDTGRKWEADPEEYERCITTTPCPFVKDKKCTIYSYRPDGCRQFPNTPFGMLSQDCAALDRFKKQATAVCRGRKTKKAYHFTSEPIAPVKTSQKQYQNCITKLRKAGITEEEYALFESLNR
;
A
#
# COMPACT_ATOMS: atom_id res chain seq x y z
N MET A 1 17.67 -7.68 -24.22
CA MET A 1 17.01 -8.46 -23.14
C MET A 1 17.22 -7.65 -21.87
N HIS A 2 16.24 -6.83 -21.49
CA HIS A 2 16.31 -6.10 -20.23
C HIS A 2 15.72 -7.01 -19.17
N GLU A 3 16.56 -7.56 -18.31
CA GLU A 3 16.12 -8.11 -17.03
C GLU A 3 15.50 -6.94 -16.24
N VAL A 4 14.19 -6.80 -16.35
CA VAL A 4 13.42 -5.99 -15.41
C VAL A 4 13.54 -6.75 -14.10
N SER A 5 14.44 -6.29 -13.24
CA SER A 5 14.56 -6.77 -11.88
C SER A 5 13.17 -6.68 -11.26
N ASP A 6 12.52 -7.83 -11.11
CA ASP A 6 11.17 -8.05 -10.60
C ASP A 6 11.15 -7.82 -9.09
N LYS A 7 11.63 -6.63 -8.66
CA LYS A 7 11.62 -6.27 -7.26
C LYS A 7 10.18 -5.97 -6.90
N MET A 8 9.51 -6.97 -6.33
CA MET A 8 8.19 -6.83 -5.76
C MET A 8 8.14 -5.58 -4.87
N ILE A 9 7.17 -4.70 -5.15
CA ILE A 9 6.84 -3.56 -4.29
C ILE A 9 6.27 -4.15 -3.01
N ASP A 10 7.14 -4.40 -2.04
CA ASP A 10 6.76 -5.00 -0.74
C ASP A 10 6.77 -3.98 0.40
N THR A 11 7.35 -2.79 0.18
CA THR A 11 7.39 -1.73 1.18
C THR A 11 6.69 -0.47 0.69
N VAL A 12 5.71 -0.02 1.46
CA VAL A 12 5.07 1.29 1.33
C VAL A 12 5.49 2.14 2.51
N TYR A 13 6.00 3.34 2.25
CA TYR A 13 6.30 4.28 3.33
C TYR A 13 6.00 5.72 2.93
N LEU A 14 5.74 6.54 3.95
CA LEU A 14 5.63 7.98 3.84
C LEU A 14 6.97 8.62 4.21
N HIS A 15 7.65 9.19 3.23
CA HIS A 15 8.81 10.04 3.45
C HIS A 15 8.35 11.39 3.98
N LEU A 16 8.87 11.77 5.14
CA LEU A 16 8.54 13.01 5.82
C LEU A 16 9.80 13.86 5.93
N GLU A 17 9.83 14.99 5.24
CA GLU A 17 10.91 15.97 5.37
C GLU A 17 10.49 17.15 6.24
N PHE A 18 11.36 17.54 7.15
CA PHE A 18 11.16 18.64 8.08
C PHE A 18 12.25 19.69 7.92
N GLN A 19 11.84 20.94 7.74
CA GLN A 19 12.78 22.06 7.85
C GLN A 19 13.10 22.32 9.33
N THR A 20 14.39 22.37 9.66
CA THR A 20 14.89 22.72 11.00
C THR A 20 15.82 23.93 10.91
N LYS A 21 16.18 24.51 12.06
CA LYS A 21 17.19 25.58 12.12
C LYS A 21 18.56 25.13 11.60
N SER A 22 18.86 23.84 11.71
CA SER A 22 20.15 23.23 11.35
C SER A 22 20.14 22.54 9.97
N GLY A 23 19.09 22.73 9.16
CA GLY A 23 18.94 22.10 7.84
C GLY A 23 17.70 21.22 7.73
N ILE A 24 17.72 20.31 6.74
CA ILE A 24 16.61 19.37 6.48
C ILE A 24 16.82 18.09 7.29
N LEU A 25 15.73 17.54 7.79
CA LEU A 25 15.65 16.27 8.48
C LEU A 25 14.64 15.41 7.76
N SER A 26 14.85 14.10 7.64
CA SER A 26 13.76 13.23 7.18
C SER A 26 13.65 11.90 7.91
N ILE A 27 12.46 11.31 7.82
CA ILE A 27 12.18 9.95 8.29
C ILE A 27 11.29 9.23 7.26
N ASN A 28 11.42 7.92 7.21
CA ASN A 28 10.56 7.02 6.44
C ASN A 28 9.59 6.34 7.41
N LEU A 29 8.30 6.68 7.35
CA LEU A 29 7.27 6.03 8.16
C LEU A 29 6.63 4.90 7.36
N PRO A 30 6.84 3.62 7.71
CA PRO A 30 6.25 2.51 6.98
C PRO A 30 4.74 2.40 7.18
N PHE A 31 4.06 1.90 6.16
CA PHE A 31 2.70 1.37 6.27
C PHE A 31 2.75 -0.15 6.23
N VAL A 32 2.19 -0.81 7.24
CA VAL A 32 2.06 -2.26 7.32
C VAL A 32 0.57 -2.62 7.28
N CYS A 33 0.19 -3.50 6.35
CA CYS A 33 -1.19 -3.91 6.16
C CYS A 33 -1.55 -5.10 7.06
N ASP A 34 -2.60 -4.97 7.87
CA ASP A 34 -3.11 -6.05 8.73
C ASP A 34 -3.87 -7.14 7.93
N GLN A 35 -3.92 -7.05 6.60
CA GLN A 35 -4.66 -7.96 5.70
C GLN A 35 -6.15 -8.13 6.06
N CYS A 36 -6.78 -7.10 6.60
CA CYS A 36 -8.17 -7.13 7.07
C CYS A 36 -9.25 -7.23 5.96
N GLY A 37 -8.83 -7.13 4.69
CA GLY A 37 -9.69 -7.24 3.51
C GLY A 37 -10.72 -6.12 3.33
N VAL A 38 -10.68 -5.07 4.17
CA VAL A 38 -11.61 -3.93 4.07
C VAL A 38 -11.45 -3.20 2.73
N CYS A 39 -10.21 -2.90 2.31
CA CYS A 39 -9.97 -2.26 1.01
C CYS A 39 -10.43 -3.11 -0.17
N CYS A 40 -10.45 -4.43 -0.04
CA CYS A 40 -10.91 -5.33 -1.09
C CYS A 40 -12.44 -5.36 -1.26
N LYS A 41 -13.18 -4.64 -0.40
CA LYS A 41 -14.64 -4.49 -0.50
C LYS A 41 -15.07 -3.15 -1.10
N LEU A 42 -14.15 -2.20 -1.27
CA LEU A 42 -14.49 -0.80 -1.54
C LEU A 42 -14.55 -0.49 -3.04
N GLU A 43 -13.72 -1.14 -3.86
CA GLU A 43 -13.71 -0.98 -5.31
C GLU A 43 -13.28 -2.28 -6.01
N ASP A 44 -13.62 -2.39 -7.30
CA ASP A 44 -13.36 -3.59 -8.11
C ASP A 44 -11.86 -3.80 -8.36
N PHE A 45 -11.45 -5.05 -8.22
CA PHE A 45 -10.13 -5.54 -8.62
C PHE A 45 -9.74 -5.16 -10.05
N LEU A 46 -10.70 -5.05 -10.97
CA LEU A 46 -10.46 -4.78 -12.39
C LEU A 46 -9.83 -3.40 -12.64
N THR A 47 -10.04 -2.41 -11.77
CA THR A 47 -9.42 -1.08 -11.88
C THR A 47 -8.04 -1.03 -11.23
N ALA A 48 -7.66 -2.03 -10.43
CA ALA A 48 -6.39 -2.06 -9.72
C ALA A 48 -5.18 -2.41 -10.61
N GLY A 49 -5.39 -2.71 -11.89
CA GLY A 49 -4.36 -3.06 -12.86
C GLY A 49 -4.09 -4.56 -12.96
N PRO A 50 -3.14 -4.97 -13.82
CA PRO A 50 -2.87 -6.39 -14.07
C PRO A 50 -2.18 -7.06 -12.88
N VAL A 51 -2.54 -8.33 -12.65
CA VAL A 51 -1.80 -9.20 -11.73
C VAL A 51 -0.60 -9.79 -12.45
N LYS A 52 0.60 -9.47 -11.96
CA LYS A 52 1.85 -10.05 -12.43
C LYS A 52 2.04 -11.41 -11.75
N VAL A 53 1.83 -12.48 -12.52
CA VAL A 53 2.04 -13.86 -12.09
C VAL A 53 2.59 -14.66 -13.26
N ASN A 54 3.67 -15.40 -13.04
CA ASN A 54 4.16 -16.37 -14.00
C ASN A 54 3.26 -17.61 -13.95
N PRO A 55 2.70 -18.08 -15.08
CA PRO A 55 1.86 -19.28 -15.11
C PRO A 55 2.51 -20.53 -14.54
N ALA A 56 3.84 -20.65 -14.62
CA ALA A 56 4.57 -21.75 -14.03
C ALA A 56 4.57 -21.72 -12.49
N ASP A 57 4.54 -20.52 -11.90
CA ASP A 57 4.65 -20.32 -10.44
C ASP A 57 3.30 -20.48 -9.74
N ASN A 58 2.19 -20.15 -10.42
CA ASN A 58 0.85 -20.29 -9.85
C ASN A 58 -0.22 -20.53 -10.94
N PRO A 59 -0.31 -21.76 -11.47
CA PRO A 59 -1.22 -22.08 -12.57
C PRO A 59 -2.70 -21.91 -12.18
N GLN A 60 -3.06 -22.11 -10.90
CA GLN A 60 -4.42 -21.92 -10.42
C GLN A 60 -4.84 -20.45 -10.47
N LEU A 61 -3.96 -19.53 -10.04
CA LEU A 61 -4.22 -18.10 -10.11
C LEU A 61 -4.31 -17.63 -11.57
N THR A 62 -3.42 -18.10 -12.44
CA THR A 62 -3.47 -17.78 -13.87
C THR A 62 -4.77 -18.24 -14.52
N ALA A 63 -5.21 -19.46 -14.25
CA ALA A 63 -6.48 -19.97 -14.76
C ALA A 63 -7.67 -19.13 -14.30
N LYS A 64 -7.70 -18.78 -13.00
CA LYS A 64 -8.76 -17.94 -12.43
C LYS A 64 -8.78 -16.52 -13.00
N LEU A 65 -7.61 -15.90 -13.21
CA LEU A 65 -7.52 -14.58 -13.85
C LEU A 65 -8.05 -14.62 -15.28
N LYS A 66 -7.68 -15.66 -16.05
CA LYS A 66 -8.16 -15.86 -17.42
C LYS A 66 -9.69 -15.95 -17.45
N GLU A 67 -10.28 -16.77 -16.58
CA GLU A 67 -11.74 -16.91 -16.47
C GLU A 67 -12.42 -15.56 -16.17
N ILE A 68 -11.89 -14.79 -15.21
CA ILE A 68 -12.43 -13.46 -14.85
C ILE A 68 -12.36 -12.50 -16.03
N TYR A 69 -11.23 -12.43 -16.74
CA TYR A 69 -11.06 -11.52 -17.87
C TYR A 69 -11.93 -11.91 -19.07
N GLU A 70 -12.07 -13.20 -19.37
CA GLU A 70 -12.96 -13.70 -20.43
C GLU A 70 -14.42 -13.39 -20.10
N ASP A 71 -14.86 -13.60 -18.86
CA ASP A 71 -16.22 -13.28 -18.42
C ASP A 71 -16.52 -11.77 -18.50
N THR A 72 -15.56 -10.97 -18.04
CA THR A 72 -15.64 -9.51 -18.09
C THR A 72 -15.69 -9.00 -19.53
N GLY A 73 -14.85 -9.56 -20.43
CA GLY A 73 -14.84 -9.23 -21.85
C GLY A 73 -16.16 -9.54 -22.55
N ARG A 74 -16.77 -10.70 -22.25
CA ARG A 74 -18.10 -11.05 -22.78
C ARG A 74 -19.18 -10.05 -22.36
N LYS A 75 -19.16 -9.60 -21.09
CA LYS A 75 -20.12 -8.59 -20.59
C LYS A 75 -19.94 -7.24 -21.29
N TRP A 76 -18.69 -6.81 -21.49
CA TRP A 76 -18.39 -5.59 -22.24
C TRP A 76 -18.91 -5.64 -23.68
N GLU A 77 -18.72 -6.77 -24.37
CA GLU A 77 -19.20 -6.95 -25.75
C GLU A 77 -20.74 -7.01 -25.85
N ALA A 78 -21.40 -7.58 -24.84
CA ALA A 78 -22.86 -7.72 -24.81
C ALA A 78 -23.57 -6.41 -24.47
N ASP A 79 -23.13 -5.72 -23.42
CA ASP A 79 -23.75 -4.49 -22.94
C ASP A 79 -22.72 -3.65 -22.14
N PRO A 80 -22.24 -2.52 -22.71
CA PRO A 80 -21.34 -1.60 -22.02
C PRO A 80 -21.90 -1.04 -20.70
N GLU A 81 -23.22 -0.87 -20.58
CA GLU A 81 -23.83 -0.41 -19.32
C GLU A 81 -23.82 -1.51 -18.25
N GLU A 82 -23.98 -2.78 -18.64
CA GLU A 82 -23.82 -3.93 -17.76
C GLU A 82 -22.38 -4.07 -17.27
N TYR A 83 -21.40 -3.85 -18.15
CA TYR A 83 -20.00 -3.81 -17.76
C TYR A 83 -19.69 -2.71 -16.74
N GLU A 84 -20.15 -1.48 -16.98
CA GLU A 84 -19.95 -0.37 -16.04
C GLU A 84 -20.57 -0.68 -14.66
N ARG A 85 -21.75 -1.31 -14.63
CA ARG A 85 -22.35 -1.80 -13.39
C ARG A 85 -21.53 -2.90 -12.72
N CYS A 86 -20.98 -3.84 -13.49
CA CYS A 86 -20.14 -4.90 -12.96
C CYS A 86 -18.88 -4.32 -12.31
N ILE A 87 -18.18 -3.41 -12.99
CA ILE A 87 -16.92 -2.84 -12.47
C ILE A 87 -17.10 -1.85 -11.30
N THR A 88 -18.34 -1.41 -11.03
CA THR A 88 -18.64 -0.48 -9.94
C THR A 88 -19.23 -1.17 -8.70
N THR A 89 -19.78 -2.38 -8.84
CA THR A 89 -20.52 -3.04 -7.75
C THR A 89 -19.99 -4.41 -7.35
N THR A 90 -19.07 -5.00 -8.12
CA THR A 90 -18.56 -6.35 -7.86
C THR A 90 -17.46 -6.33 -6.78
N PRO A 91 -17.64 -7.05 -5.66
CA PRO A 91 -16.57 -7.23 -4.69
C PRO A 91 -15.37 -7.96 -5.31
N CYS A 92 -14.15 -7.68 -4.82
CA CYS A 92 -12.95 -8.33 -5.34
C CYS A 92 -13.07 -9.87 -5.32
N PRO A 93 -12.86 -10.57 -6.46
CA PRO A 93 -13.09 -12.02 -6.59
C PRO A 93 -12.05 -12.89 -5.85
N PHE A 94 -11.06 -12.24 -5.25
CA PHE A 94 -10.00 -12.85 -4.45
C PHE A 94 -10.20 -12.63 -2.94
N VAL A 95 -11.36 -12.10 -2.51
CA VAL A 95 -11.68 -11.98 -1.10
C VAL A 95 -12.34 -13.26 -0.60
N LYS A 96 -11.71 -13.89 0.39
CA LYS A 96 -12.28 -15.04 1.13
C LYS A 96 -12.05 -14.84 2.62
N ASP A 97 -13.06 -15.09 3.44
CA ASP A 97 -12.98 -14.95 4.91
C ASP A 97 -12.42 -13.59 5.37
N LYS A 98 -12.80 -12.51 4.66
CA LYS A 98 -12.31 -11.13 4.85
C LYS A 98 -10.80 -10.96 4.61
N LYS A 99 -10.15 -11.83 3.84
CA LYS A 99 -8.73 -11.75 3.48
C LYS A 99 -8.53 -11.84 1.97
N CYS A 100 -7.45 -11.24 1.48
CA CYS A 100 -7.05 -11.35 0.08
C CYS A 100 -6.29 -12.67 -0.14
N THR A 101 -6.82 -13.57 -0.97
CA THR A 101 -6.19 -14.86 -1.26
C THR A 101 -4.97 -14.74 -2.17
N ILE A 102 -4.76 -13.59 -2.80
CA ILE A 102 -3.66 -13.31 -3.72
C ILE A 102 -2.74 -12.21 -3.19
N TYR A 103 -2.64 -12.05 -1.85
CA TYR A 103 -1.96 -10.91 -1.24
C TYR A 103 -0.53 -10.66 -1.79
N SER A 104 0.24 -11.72 -2.01
CA SER A 104 1.60 -11.67 -2.58
C SER A 104 1.64 -11.38 -4.08
N TYR A 105 0.53 -11.55 -4.79
CA TYR A 105 0.35 -11.27 -6.22
C TYR A 105 -0.57 -10.08 -6.47
N ARG A 106 -0.77 -9.22 -5.46
CA ARG A 106 -1.66 -8.06 -5.60
C ARG A 106 -1.25 -7.23 -6.83
N PRO A 107 -2.23 -6.73 -7.60
CA PRO A 107 -1.95 -5.83 -8.71
C PRO A 107 -1.38 -4.51 -8.19
N ASP A 108 -0.69 -3.77 -9.05
CA ASP A 108 0.05 -2.56 -8.65
C ASP A 108 -0.85 -1.52 -7.95
N GLY A 109 -2.10 -1.34 -8.40
CA GLY A 109 -3.06 -0.44 -7.76
C GLY A 109 -3.41 -0.85 -6.33
N CYS A 110 -3.50 -2.16 -6.04
CA CYS A 110 -3.68 -2.65 -4.67
C CYS A 110 -2.41 -2.49 -3.81
N ARG A 111 -1.22 -2.55 -4.42
CA ARG A 111 0.07 -2.35 -3.74
C ARG A 111 0.32 -0.90 -3.37
N GLN A 112 -0.30 0.04 -4.09
CA GLN A 112 -0.20 1.47 -3.81
C GLN A 112 -1.02 1.92 -2.59
N PHE A 113 -1.78 1.02 -1.95
CA PHE A 113 -2.48 1.36 -0.71
C PHE A 113 -1.48 1.74 0.40
N PRO A 114 -1.68 2.86 1.14
CA PRO A 114 -2.91 3.64 1.25
C PRO A 114 -3.01 4.89 0.36
N ASN A 115 -2.08 5.09 -0.57
CA ASN A 115 -2.05 6.26 -1.47
C ASN A 115 -2.22 5.79 -2.92
N THR A 116 -3.43 5.32 -3.23
CA THR A 116 -3.83 4.87 -4.57
C THR A 116 -4.45 6.01 -5.38
N PRO A 117 -4.33 5.97 -6.72
CA PRO A 117 -4.98 6.96 -7.59
C PRO A 117 -6.51 6.85 -7.61
N PHE A 118 -7.07 5.68 -7.29
CA PHE A 118 -8.51 5.41 -7.32
C PHE A 118 -9.23 5.73 -6.00
N GLY A 119 -8.75 6.71 -5.22
CA GLY A 119 -9.54 7.31 -4.14
C GLY A 119 -10.01 6.38 -3.01
N MET A 120 -9.14 5.55 -2.43
CA MET A 120 -9.57 4.70 -1.32
C MET A 120 -9.54 5.41 0.05
N LEU A 121 -10.73 5.80 0.52
CA LEU A 121 -11.00 6.08 1.93
C LEU A 121 -11.51 4.79 2.59
N SER A 122 -10.62 3.86 2.96
CA SER A 122 -11.05 2.70 3.74
C SER A 122 -11.41 3.10 5.17
N GLN A 123 -12.68 3.40 5.36
CA GLN A 123 -13.32 3.38 6.67
C GLN A 123 -13.11 1.99 7.27
N ASP A 124 -12.89 1.92 8.59
CA ASP A 124 -12.70 0.67 9.34
C ASP A 124 -11.41 -0.12 9.05
N CYS A 125 -10.40 0.51 8.44
CA CYS A 125 -9.08 -0.09 8.32
C CYS A 125 -8.18 0.32 9.50
N ALA A 126 -8.08 -0.56 10.51
CA ALA A 126 -7.28 -0.32 11.71
C ALA A 126 -5.81 0.01 11.41
N ALA A 127 -5.19 -0.67 10.44
CA ALA A 127 -3.84 -0.36 9.97
C ALA A 127 -3.73 1.08 9.41
N LEU A 128 -4.69 1.49 8.58
CA LEU A 128 -4.70 2.83 7.99
C LEU A 128 -4.92 3.91 9.06
N ASP A 129 -5.84 3.68 10.00
CA ASP A 129 -6.12 4.63 11.07
C ASP A 129 -4.91 4.81 11.99
N ARG A 130 -4.26 3.69 12.34
CA ARG A 130 -3.01 3.68 13.09
C ARG A 130 -1.91 4.42 12.34
N PHE A 131 -1.72 4.15 11.05
CA PHE A 131 -0.75 4.84 10.21
C PHE A 131 -1.01 6.35 10.09
N LYS A 132 -2.27 6.77 9.90
CA LYS A 132 -2.66 8.20 9.89
C LYS A 132 -2.35 8.87 11.22
N LYS A 133 -2.62 8.20 12.34
CA LYS A 133 -2.32 8.68 13.69
C LYS A 133 -0.81 8.82 13.92
N GLN A 134 -0.03 7.82 13.50
CA GLN A 134 1.43 7.85 13.53
C GLN A 134 1.98 9.02 12.70
N ALA A 135 1.56 9.13 11.43
CA ALA A 135 1.96 10.21 10.52
C ALA A 135 1.67 11.59 11.12
N THR A 136 0.51 11.76 11.75
CA THR A 136 0.13 12.99 12.44
C THR A 136 1.02 13.27 13.64
N ALA A 137 1.34 12.26 14.46
CA ALA A 137 2.17 12.42 15.66
C ALA A 137 3.60 12.87 15.35
N VAL A 138 4.18 12.38 14.25
CA VAL A 138 5.54 12.73 13.83
C VAL A 138 5.62 13.97 12.93
N CYS A 139 4.51 14.36 12.28
CA CYS A 139 4.44 15.58 11.47
C CYS A 139 4.80 16.83 12.30
N ARG A 140 5.58 17.76 11.74
CA ARG A 140 6.02 19.00 12.40
C ARG A 140 5.34 20.23 11.78
N GLY A 141 4.02 20.20 11.70
CA GLY A 141 3.20 21.30 11.17
C GLY A 141 3.22 21.42 9.63
N ARG A 142 2.66 22.53 9.12
CA ARG A 142 2.32 22.74 7.69
C ARG A 142 3.51 22.73 6.73
N LYS A 143 4.74 22.93 7.21
CA LYS A 143 5.96 22.94 6.38
C LYS A 143 6.55 21.55 6.15
N THR A 144 5.96 20.50 6.73
CA THR A 144 6.42 19.12 6.52
C THR A 144 6.10 18.70 5.10
N LYS A 145 7.11 18.37 4.29
CA LYS A 145 6.86 17.75 2.97
C LYS A 145 6.59 16.26 3.17
N LYS A 146 5.64 15.75 2.39
CA LYS A 146 5.15 14.38 2.47
C LYS A 146 5.20 13.76 1.09
N ALA A 147 5.85 12.61 0.95
CA ALA A 147 5.90 11.86 -0.29
C ALA A 147 5.69 10.37 0.00
N TYR A 148 4.77 9.74 -0.73
CA TYR A 148 4.59 8.28 -0.66
C TYR A 148 5.58 7.59 -1.60
N HIS A 149 6.15 6.50 -1.13
CA HIS A 149 7.06 5.66 -1.90
C HIS A 149 6.57 4.21 -1.88
N PHE A 150 6.65 3.61 -3.06
CA PHE A 150 6.26 2.23 -3.36
C PHE A 150 7.46 1.57 -4.03
N THR A 151 8.38 1.03 -3.23
CA THR A 151 9.70 0.66 -3.74
C THR A 151 10.32 -0.45 -2.91
N SER A 152 11.16 -1.24 -3.57
CA SER A 152 12.11 -2.16 -2.94
C SER A 152 13.38 -1.47 -2.45
N GLU A 153 13.68 -0.29 -2.99
CA GLU A 153 14.87 0.51 -2.68
C GLU A 153 14.43 1.80 -1.98
N PRO A 154 14.47 1.84 -0.64
CA PRO A 154 14.04 3.00 0.12
C PRO A 154 15.03 4.15 -0.02
N ILE A 155 14.52 5.38 0.02
CA ILE A 155 15.34 6.59 0.04
C ILE A 155 16.00 6.69 1.42
N ALA A 156 17.32 6.84 1.45
CA ALA A 156 18.05 7.07 2.69
C ALA A 156 17.59 8.39 3.34
N PRO A 157 17.16 8.38 4.62
CA PRO A 157 16.72 9.61 5.28
C PRO A 157 17.90 10.54 5.61
N VAL A 158 17.62 11.84 5.63
CA VAL A 158 18.59 12.85 6.03
C VAL A 158 18.79 12.76 7.54
N LYS A 159 20.05 12.56 7.94
CA LYS A 159 20.48 12.19 9.30
C LYS A 159 19.74 12.96 10.39
N THR A 160 19.14 12.19 11.29
CA THR A 160 18.54 12.69 12.53
C THR A 160 19.55 12.62 13.68
N SER A 161 19.54 13.59 14.58
CA SER A 161 20.30 13.41 15.83
C SER A 161 19.65 12.31 16.66
N GLN A 162 20.44 11.57 17.46
CA GLN A 162 19.92 10.49 18.29
C GLN A 162 18.74 10.96 19.17
N LYS A 163 18.82 12.18 19.71
CA LYS A 163 17.73 12.80 20.48
C LYS A 163 16.46 13.01 19.65
N GLN A 164 16.59 13.51 18.42
CA GLN A 164 15.46 13.69 17.52
C GLN A 164 14.83 12.35 17.13
N TYR A 165 15.65 11.35 16.86
CA TYR A 165 15.19 10.00 16.55
C TYR A 165 14.39 9.39 17.71
N GLN A 166 14.94 9.46 18.93
CA GLN A 166 14.26 8.95 20.13
C GLN A 166 12.95 9.68 20.44
N ASN A 167 12.89 10.99 20.17
CA ASN A 167 11.64 11.74 20.26
C ASN A 167 10.59 11.25 19.22
N CYS A 168 11.02 10.88 18.02
CA CYS A 168 10.12 10.31 17.01
C CYS A 168 9.60 8.94 17.47
N ILE A 169 10.46 8.05 17.97
CA ILE A 169 10.06 6.75 18.52
C ILE A 169 9.05 6.94 19.64
N THR A 170 9.31 7.83 20.60
CA THR A 170 8.40 8.11 21.72
C THR A 170 7.00 8.52 21.22
N LYS A 171 6.94 9.35 20.17
CA LYS A 171 5.67 9.75 19.55
C LYS A 171 4.97 8.59 18.85
N LEU A 172 5.70 7.75 18.12
CA LEU A 172 5.16 6.58 17.44
C LEU A 172 4.62 5.55 18.42
N ARG A 173 5.32 5.31 19.54
CA ARG A 173 4.86 4.43 20.63
C ARG A 173 3.56 4.94 21.24
N LYS A 174 3.44 6.24 21.52
CA LYS A 174 2.17 6.87 21.95
C LYS A 174 1.07 6.80 20.88
N ALA A 175 1.45 6.80 19.61
CA ALA A 175 0.52 6.63 18.50
C ALA A 175 0.10 5.16 18.27
N GLY A 176 0.71 4.20 18.96
CA GLY A 176 0.34 2.78 18.93
C GLY A 176 1.09 1.97 17.87
N ILE A 177 2.31 2.37 17.49
CA ILE A 177 3.16 1.54 16.61
C ILE A 177 3.36 0.13 17.16
N THR A 178 3.17 -0.88 16.31
CA THR A 178 3.40 -2.30 16.65
C THR A 178 4.90 -2.63 16.59
N GLU A 179 5.30 -3.80 17.11
CA GLU A 179 6.71 -4.22 17.00
C GLU A 179 7.13 -4.52 15.55
N GLU A 180 6.22 -5.06 14.74
CA GLU A 180 6.46 -5.30 13.30
C GLU A 180 6.69 -3.98 12.55
N GLU A 181 5.83 -2.99 12.78
CA GLU A 181 5.97 -1.65 12.20
C GLU A 181 7.24 -0.96 12.68
N TYR A 182 7.60 -1.14 13.95
CA TYR A 182 8.81 -0.58 14.53
C TYR A 182 10.08 -1.20 13.93
N ALA A 183 10.11 -2.52 13.74
CA ALA A 183 11.24 -3.20 13.12
C ALA A 183 11.47 -2.70 11.68
N LEU A 184 10.40 -2.55 10.90
CA LEU A 184 10.47 -1.98 9.56
C LEU A 184 10.83 -0.49 9.58
N PHE A 185 10.37 0.26 10.58
CA PHE A 185 10.77 1.65 10.76
C PHE A 185 12.27 1.76 11.04
N GLU A 186 12.85 0.90 11.87
CA GLU A 186 14.30 0.90 12.11
C GLU A 186 15.07 0.57 10.84
N SER A 187 14.67 -0.47 10.09
CA SER A 187 15.36 -0.85 8.85
C SER A 187 15.28 0.21 7.75
N LEU A 188 14.25 1.07 7.75
CA LEU A 188 14.10 2.15 6.79
C LEU A 188 14.83 3.45 7.19
N ASN A 189 15.33 3.54 8.43
CA ASN A 189 15.87 4.79 8.98
C ASN A 189 17.26 4.69 9.60
N ARG A 190 17.85 3.49 9.68
CA ARG A 190 19.20 3.23 10.19
C ARG A 190 20.00 2.45 9.16
#